data_AF-A0A3N0W463-F1
#
_entry.id   AF-A0A3N0W463-F1
#
_cell.length_a   1.000
_cell.length_b   1.000
_cell.length_c   1.000
_cell.angle_alpha   90.00
_cell.angle_beta   90.00
_cell.angle_gamma   90.00
#
_symmetry.space_group_name_H-M   'P 1'
#
loop_
_entity.id
_entity.type
_entity.pdbx_description
1 polymer ?
#
loop_
_entity_poly.entity_id
_entity_poly.type
_entity_poly.pdbx_seq_one_letter_code
_entity_poly.pdbx_strand_id
1 'polypeptide(L)'
;MIKKNCVFFALMLCASLFSQVRIAIHEHRDYDEEQLKKLEQVKTLMENIINSEEFKNEILAMKVSEDNNPDHLTNQQIYDIIMKADEVAYPNSPYVIDLNLRMKPIPFYKPFTSVVGYTYPGINYIVTYRGKFNDCELYDLVSHYTHEWTHKLGFGHEDKKTWDFSVPYLVDDIVEKLGRKRVNGNQ
;
A
#
# COMPACT_ATOMS: atom_id res chain seq x y z
N MET A 1 29.99 -52.21 25.02
CA MET A 1 30.05 -50.79 25.44
C MET A 1 30.03 -49.92 24.18
N ILE A 2 28.88 -49.37 23.80
CA ILE A 2 28.74 -48.53 22.59
C ILE A 2 28.27 -47.15 23.06
N LYS A 3 29.14 -46.15 22.95
CA LYS A 3 28.82 -44.75 23.25
C LYS A 3 28.04 -44.18 22.06
N LYS A 4 26.78 -43.81 22.30
CA LYS A 4 25.97 -43.06 21.34
C LYS A 4 26.34 -41.58 21.44
N ASN A 5 26.96 -41.04 20.39
CA ASN A 5 27.15 -39.61 20.23
C ASN A 5 25.85 -38.99 19.71
N CYS A 6 25.13 -38.25 20.55
CA CYS A 6 24.06 -37.37 20.13
C CYS A 6 24.68 -36.11 19.53
N VAL A 7 24.63 -35.99 18.20
CA VAL A 7 24.90 -34.73 17.51
C VAL A 7 23.62 -33.90 17.56
N PHE A 8 23.61 -32.84 18.37
CA PHE A 8 22.57 -31.82 18.35
C PHE A 8 22.79 -30.93 17.11
N PHE A 9 21.90 -31.04 16.13
CA PHE A 9 21.77 -30.05 15.05
C PHE A 9 21.05 -28.84 15.62
N ALA A 10 21.78 -27.80 16.01
CA ALA A 10 21.21 -26.49 16.28
C ALA A 10 20.91 -25.81 14.93
N LEU A 11 19.66 -25.89 14.48
CA LEU A 11 19.17 -25.03 13.40
C LEU A 11 19.11 -23.60 13.93
N MET A 12 20.13 -22.80 13.61
CA MET A 12 20.15 -21.37 13.90
C MET A 12 19.25 -20.69 12.85
N LEU A 13 17.98 -20.48 13.19
CA LEU A 13 17.08 -19.60 12.44
C LEU A 13 17.64 -18.18 12.57
N CYS A 14 18.44 -17.77 11.60
CA CYS A 14 18.79 -16.38 11.40
C CYS A 14 17.53 -15.69 10.88
N ALA A 15 16.67 -15.23 11.80
CA ALA A 15 15.58 -14.34 11.45
C ALA A 15 16.22 -13.07 10.88
N SER A 16 16.18 -12.92 9.56
CA SER A 16 16.61 -11.69 8.91
C SER A 16 15.81 -10.54 9.51
N LEU A 17 16.49 -9.62 10.16
CA LEU A 17 15.93 -8.33 10.59
C LEU A 17 15.71 -7.48 9.33
N PHE A 18 14.77 -7.86 8.48
CA PHE A 18 14.23 -6.92 7.49
C PHE A 18 13.35 -5.95 8.25
N SER A 19 13.65 -4.65 8.14
CA SER A 19 12.78 -3.61 8.63
C SER A 19 11.40 -3.78 7.99
N GLN A 20 10.40 -4.04 8.82
CA GLN A 20 9.01 -4.10 8.38
C GLN A 20 8.47 -2.69 8.24
N VAL A 21 7.74 -2.45 7.15
CA VAL A 21 7.00 -1.22 6.94
C VAL A 21 5.86 -1.17 7.96
N ARG A 22 5.72 -0.04 8.65
CA ARG A 22 4.59 0.23 9.53
C ARG A 22 3.64 1.21 8.88
N ILE A 23 2.35 1.10 9.21
CA ILE A 23 1.36 2.08 8.77
C ILE A 23 0.98 2.97 9.96
N ALA A 24 1.15 4.28 9.80
CA ALA A 24 0.78 5.27 10.81
C ALA A 24 -0.35 6.16 10.28
N ILE A 25 -1.43 6.30 11.06
CA ILE A 25 -2.48 7.28 10.78
C ILE A 25 -2.27 8.44 11.74
N HIS A 26 -1.66 9.52 11.27
CA HIS A 26 -1.31 10.68 12.10
C HIS A 26 -2.49 11.60 12.33
N GLU A 27 -3.32 11.76 11.30
CA GLU A 27 -4.49 12.61 11.34
C GLU A 27 -5.63 11.98 10.55
N HIS A 28 -6.85 12.09 11.09
CA HIS A 28 -8.07 11.81 10.34
C HIS A 28 -9.09 12.94 10.58
N ARG A 29 -9.81 13.36 9.53
CA ARG A 29 -10.89 14.35 9.64
C ARG A 29 -12.19 13.82 9.06
N ASP A 30 -13.28 14.12 9.78
CA ASP A 30 -14.66 13.83 9.39
C ASP A 30 -15.07 12.35 9.43
N TYR A 31 -14.28 11.49 10.08
CA TYR A 31 -14.60 10.09 10.36
C TYR A 31 -15.39 9.97 11.68
N ASP A 32 -16.42 9.12 11.70
CA ASP A 32 -17.11 8.68 12.91
C ASP A 32 -16.45 7.43 13.52
N GLU A 33 -16.92 7.01 14.70
CA GLU A 33 -16.31 5.91 15.45
C GLU A 33 -16.33 4.56 14.71
N GLU A 34 -17.38 4.27 13.93
CA GLU A 34 -17.46 3.02 13.16
C GLU A 34 -16.50 3.04 11.98
N GLN A 35 -16.41 4.18 11.29
CA GLN A 35 -15.47 4.37 10.19
C GLN A 35 -14.01 4.30 10.68
N LEU A 36 -13.72 4.78 11.89
CA LEU A 36 -12.39 4.64 12.50
C LEU A 36 -12.04 3.17 12.79
N LYS A 37 -13.00 2.35 13.22
CA LYS A 37 -12.77 0.89 13.39
C LYS A 37 -12.46 0.23 12.05
N LYS A 38 -13.23 0.57 11.01
CA LYS A 38 -12.98 0.08 9.63
C LYS A 38 -11.59 0.52 9.14
N LEU A 39 -11.20 1.76 9.44
CA LEU A 39 -9.91 2.30 9.05
C LEU A 39 -8.73 1.61 9.76
N GLU A 40 -8.87 1.22 11.03
CA GLU A 40 -7.87 0.38 11.70
C GLU A 40 -7.77 -1.03 11.07
N GLN A 41 -8.88 -1.61 10.63
CA GLN A 41 -8.86 -2.89 9.90
C GLN A 41 -8.12 -2.74 8.56
N VAL A 42 -8.38 -1.65 7.83
CA VAL A 42 -7.66 -1.31 6.59
C VAL A 42 -6.16 -1.16 6.87
N LYS A 43 -5.79 -0.42 7.91
CA LYS A 43 -4.39 -0.25 8.34
C LYS A 43 -3.71 -1.59 8.60
N THR A 44 -4.33 -2.47 9.39
CA THR A 44 -3.79 -3.80 9.68
C THR A 44 -3.68 -4.65 8.42
N LEU A 45 -4.68 -4.62 7.53
CA LEU A 45 -4.66 -5.38 6.29
C LEU A 45 -3.54 -4.89 5.36
N MET A 46 -3.40 -3.58 5.18
CA MET A 46 -2.34 -2.94 4.39
C MET A 46 -0.95 -3.32 4.92
N GLU A 47 -0.71 -3.22 6.23
CA GLU A 47 0.56 -3.59 6.85
C GLU A 47 0.90 -5.08 6.61
N ASN A 48 -0.09 -5.97 6.73
CA ASN A 48 0.09 -7.41 6.48
C ASN A 48 0.35 -7.75 4.99
N ILE A 49 -0.16 -6.93 4.06
CA ILE A 49 0.05 -7.14 2.63
C ILE A 49 1.45 -6.65 2.25
N ILE A 50 1.79 -5.40 2.56
CA ILE A 50 3.05 -4.79 2.13
C ILE A 50 4.27 -5.56 2.66
N ASN A 51 4.18 -6.09 3.88
CA ASN A 51 5.26 -6.88 4.48
C ASN A 51 5.28 -8.36 4.07
N SER A 52 4.43 -8.80 3.12
CA SER A 52 4.37 -10.20 2.71
C SER A 52 5.31 -10.55 1.56
N GLU A 53 5.79 -11.78 1.55
CA GLU A 53 6.58 -12.31 0.43
C GLU A 53 5.77 -12.32 -0.87
N GLU A 54 4.46 -12.55 -0.81
CA GLU A 54 3.60 -12.45 -2.00
C GLU A 54 3.62 -11.05 -2.62
N PHE A 55 3.54 -10.00 -1.79
CA PHE A 55 3.63 -8.63 -2.29
C PHE A 55 4.97 -8.37 -2.98
N LYS A 56 6.08 -8.73 -2.33
CA LYS A 56 7.42 -8.64 -2.93
C LYS A 56 7.48 -9.38 -4.28
N ASN A 57 7.04 -10.63 -4.33
CA ASN A 57 7.12 -11.44 -5.54
C ASN A 57 6.28 -10.86 -6.68
N GLU A 58 5.10 -10.32 -6.38
CA GLU A 58 4.24 -9.68 -7.40
C GLU A 58 4.86 -8.36 -7.90
N ILE A 59 5.46 -7.54 -7.03
CA ILE A 59 6.19 -6.33 -7.44
C ILE A 59 7.39 -6.69 -8.32
N LEU A 60 8.18 -7.69 -7.95
CA LEU A 60 9.33 -8.11 -8.75
C LEU A 60 8.92 -8.67 -10.13
N ALA A 61 7.69 -9.16 -10.27
CA ALA A 61 7.15 -9.72 -11.50
C ALA A 61 6.33 -8.73 -12.36
N MET A 62 6.02 -7.53 -11.86
CA MET A 62 5.15 -6.59 -12.56
C MET A 62 5.80 -6.04 -13.84
N LYS A 63 4.97 -5.54 -14.77
CA LYS A 63 5.43 -4.98 -16.04
C LYS A 63 5.04 -3.51 -16.13
N VAL A 64 5.95 -2.65 -15.69
CA VAL A 64 5.76 -1.19 -15.76
C VAL A 64 6.02 -0.71 -17.19
N SER A 65 5.16 0.17 -17.70
CA SER A 65 5.37 0.84 -18.98
C SER A 65 6.57 1.80 -18.87
N GLU A 66 7.44 1.82 -19.88
CA GLU A 66 8.57 2.76 -19.96
C GLU A 66 8.11 4.22 -19.89
N ASP A 67 6.98 4.55 -20.52
CA ASP A 67 6.41 5.91 -20.52
C ASP A 67 5.98 6.38 -19.12
N ASN A 68 5.65 5.45 -18.22
CA ASN A 68 5.30 5.73 -16.82
C ASN A 68 6.43 5.35 -15.84
N ASN A 69 7.64 5.14 -16.35
CA ASN A 69 8.85 4.91 -15.58
C ASN A 69 10.02 5.73 -16.18
N PRO A 70 9.92 7.07 -16.18
CA PRO A 70 10.90 7.94 -16.84
C PRO A 70 12.32 7.81 -16.25
N ASP A 71 12.43 7.38 -14.99
CA ASP A 71 13.71 7.12 -14.32
C ASP A 71 14.28 5.72 -14.63
N HIS A 72 13.59 4.94 -15.47
CA HIS A 72 13.96 3.57 -15.87
C HIS A 72 14.28 2.65 -14.68
N LEU A 73 13.51 2.77 -13.61
CA LEU A 73 13.69 1.98 -12.40
C LEU A 73 13.42 0.50 -12.68
N THR A 74 14.29 -0.36 -12.20
CA THR A 74 14.03 -1.80 -12.15
C THR A 74 12.96 -2.12 -11.12
N ASN A 75 12.26 -3.26 -11.26
CA ASN A 75 11.27 -3.69 -10.27
C ASN A 75 11.87 -3.84 -8.86
N GLN A 76 13.15 -4.21 -8.75
CA GLN A 76 13.85 -4.27 -7.46
C GLN A 76 13.99 -2.87 -6.85
N GLN A 77 14.37 -1.87 -7.64
CA GLN A 77 14.44 -0.49 -7.16
C GLN A 77 13.07 0.05 -6.75
N ILE A 78 12.01 -0.28 -7.49
CA ILE A 78 10.64 0.10 -7.12
C ILE A 78 10.25 -0.55 -5.79
N TYR A 79 10.51 -1.85 -5.62
CA TYR A 79 10.29 -2.54 -4.35
C TYR A 79 11.07 -1.89 -3.20
N ASP A 80 12.35 -1.58 -3.41
CA ASP A 80 13.20 -0.97 -2.39
C ASP A 80 12.69 0.43 -2.00
N ILE A 81 12.21 1.23 -2.96
CA ILE A 81 11.59 2.54 -2.70
C ILE A 81 10.32 2.40 -1.85
N ILE A 82 9.44 1.48 -2.22
CA ILE A 82 8.20 1.18 -1.48
C ILE A 82 8.54 0.74 -0.05
N MET A 83 9.47 -0.20 0.12
CA MET A 83 9.83 -0.72 1.44
C MET A 83 10.59 0.29 2.29
N LYS A 84 11.35 1.21 1.68
CA LYS A 84 11.96 2.33 2.41
C LYS A 84 10.90 3.29 2.96
N ALA A 85 9.74 3.37 2.30
CA ALA A 85 8.60 4.21 2.69
C ALA A 85 8.97 5.67 3.01
N ASP A 86 9.95 6.21 2.29
CA ASP A 86 10.49 7.56 2.51
C ASP A 86 9.82 8.53 1.53
N GLU A 87 8.77 9.22 1.99
CA GLU A 87 7.95 10.10 1.16
C GLU A 87 8.75 11.31 0.66
N VAL A 88 8.68 11.58 -0.66
CA VAL A 88 9.48 12.65 -1.30
C VAL A 88 9.15 14.02 -0.73
N ALA A 89 7.87 14.29 -0.45
CA ALA A 89 7.41 15.59 0.02
C ALA A 89 7.57 15.79 1.54
N TYR A 90 7.65 14.70 2.32
CA TYR A 90 7.64 14.74 3.79
C TYR A 90 8.57 13.65 4.39
N PRO A 91 9.89 13.71 4.11
CA PRO A 91 10.84 12.69 4.56
C PRO A 91 11.01 12.78 6.08
N ASN A 92 10.36 11.89 6.83
CA ASN A 92 10.40 11.95 8.30
C ASN A 92 10.64 10.60 8.97
N SER A 93 10.20 9.48 8.37
CA SER A 93 10.25 8.17 9.02
C SER A 93 10.52 7.04 8.01
N PRO A 94 11.76 6.56 7.86
CA PRO A 94 11.99 5.39 7.03
C PRO A 94 11.19 4.20 7.57
N TYR A 95 10.68 3.38 6.68
CA TYR A 95 9.85 2.21 6.96
C TYR A 95 8.49 2.56 7.61
N VAL A 96 7.98 3.79 7.45
CA VAL A 96 6.64 4.17 7.90
C VAL A 96 5.86 4.81 6.76
N ILE A 97 4.67 4.29 6.50
CA ILE A 97 3.69 4.91 5.61
C ILE A 97 2.83 5.87 6.43
N ASP A 98 2.94 7.16 6.13
CA ASP A 98 2.33 8.23 6.90
C ASP A 98 1.00 8.68 6.28
N LEU A 99 -0.11 8.23 6.85
CA LEU A 99 -1.45 8.55 6.37
C LEU A 99 -2.06 9.73 7.14
N ASN A 100 -2.26 10.86 6.44
CA ASN A 100 -3.16 11.92 6.88
C ASN A 100 -4.43 11.86 6.03
N LEU A 101 -5.57 11.62 6.65
CA LEU A 101 -6.79 11.23 5.94
C LEU A 101 -7.90 12.26 6.12
N ARG A 102 -8.61 12.57 5.04
CA ARG A 102 -9.78 13.45 5.08
C ARG A 102 -10.94 12.81 4.35
N MET A 103 -12.09 12.79 4.99
CA MET A 103 -13.30 12.33 4.33
C MET A 103 -14.14 13.50 3.84
N LYS A 104 -14.61 13.44 2.59
CA LYS A 104 -15.44 14.51 2.00
C LYS A 104 -16.70 13.95 1.36
N PRO A 105 -17.81 14.71 1.30
CA PRO A 105 -18.93 14.33 0.46
C PRO A 105 -18.52 14.31 -1.01
N ILE A 106 -19.18 13.47 -1.83
CA ILE A 106 -19.04 13.54 -3.28
C ILE A 106 -19.56 14.90 -3.75
N PRO A 107 -18.81 15.67 -4.55
CA PRO A 107 -19.27 16.95 -5.03
C PRO A 107 -20.54 16.81 -5.88
N PHE A 108 -21.49 17.73 -5.71
CA PHE A 108 -22.78 17.69 -6.42
C PHE A 108 -22.64 17.69 -7.96
N TYR A 109 -21.53 18.23 -8.48
CA TYR A 109 -21.22 18.30 -9.92
C TYR A 109 -20.50 17.04 -10.46
N LYS A 110 -20.20 16.05 -9.60
CA LYS A 110 -19.61 14.75 -9.97
C LYS A 110 -20.30 13.57 -9.24
N PRO A 111 -21.63 13.44 -9.29
CA PRO A 111 -22.35 12.45 -8.49
C PRO A 111 -22.06 11.00 -8.90
N PHE A 112 -21.68 10.75 -10.15
CA PHE A 112 -21.39 9.42 -10.70
C PHE A 112 -19.89 9.12 -10.77
N THR A 113 -19.09 9.69 -9.87
CA THR A 113 -17.65 9.45 -9.89
C THR A 113 -17.32 7.98 -9.62
N SER A 114 -16.44 7.41 -10.43
CA SER A 114 -15.91 6.06 -10.23
C SER A 114 -14.77 6.04 -9.21
N VAL A 115 -14.02 7.13 -9.06
CA VAL A 115 -12.88 7.20 -8.14
C VAL A 115 -13.32 7.18 -6.68
N VAL A 116 -12.55 6.48 -5.84
CA VAL A 116 -12.78 6.37 -4.39
C VAL A 116 -12.38 7.65 -3.67
N GLY A 117 -11.36 8.33 -4.18
CA GLY A 117 -10.80 9.52 -3.59
C GLY A 117 -9.78 10.19 -4.50
N TYR A 118 -8.86 10.95 -3.91
CA TYR A 118 -7.72 11.54 -4.59
C TYR A 118 -6.64 12.03 -3.62
N THR A 119 -5.43 12.15 -4.13
CA THR A 119 -4.38 13.04 -3.63
C THR A 119 -3.82 13.91 -4.77
N TYR A 120 -2.95 14.87 -4.42
CA TYR A 120 -2.11 15.60 -5.39
C TYR A 120 -0.65 15.68 -4.90
N PRO A 121 0.32 15.88 -5.81
CA PRO A 121 1.66 16.32 -5.44
C PRO A 121 1.58 17.63 -4.65
N GLY A 122 2.20 17.66 -3.46
CA GLY A 122 2.29 18.88 -2.63
C GLY A 122 1.19 19.09 -1.57
N ILE A 123 0.18 18.21 -1.48
CA ILE A 123 -0.67 18.13 -0.28
C ILE A 123 -0.20 16.99 0.61
N ASN A 124 -0.35 17.09 1.93
CA ASN A 124 0.09 16.03 2.86
C ASN A 124 -1.00 15.04 3.24
N TYR A 125 -2.20 15.12 2.64
CA TYR A 125 -3.34 14.28 2.98
C TYR A 125 -3.96 13.60 1.76
N ILE A 126 -4.59 12.45 2.01
CA ILE A 126 -5.41 11.71 1.04
C ILE A 126 -6.89 12.00 1.34
N VAL A 127 -7.66 12.29 0.29
CA VAL A 127 -9.11 12.45 0.39
C VAL A 127 -9.77 11.14 0.02
N THR A 128 -10.77 10.72 0.79
CA THR A 128 -11.71 9.64 0.44
C THR A 128 -13.12 10.20 0.43
N TYR A 129 -13.93 9.85 -0.58
CA TYR A 129 -15.33 10.27 -0.60
C TYR A 129 -16.16 9.43 0.37
N ARG A 130 -17.01 10.07 1.18
CA ARG A 130 -17.79 9.39 2.24
C ARG A 130 -18.65 8.24 1.73
N GLY A 131 -19.38 8.47 0.64
CA GLY A 131 -20.20 7.40 0.02
C GLY A 131 -19.33 6.21 -0.40
N LYS A 132 -18.21 6.50 -1.08
CA LYS A 132 -17.24 5.46 -1.48
C LYS A 132 -16.65 4.74 -0.28
N PHE A 133 -16.25 5.45 0.77
CA PHE A 133 -15.71 4.82 1.98
C PHE A 133 -16.69 3.82 2.61
N ASN A 134 -17.97 4.19 2.65
CA ASN A 134 -19.01 3.35 3.20
C ASN A 134 -19.27 2.11 2.34
N ASP A 135 -19.31 2.27 1.01
CA ASP A 135 -19.64 1.22 0.05
C ASP A 135 -18.48 0.25 -0.24
N CYS A 136 -17.23 0.73 -0.15
CA CYS A 136 -16.03 -0.05 -0.43
C CYS A 136 -15.78 -1.14 0.64
N GLU A 137 -15.29 -2.29 0.21
CA GLU A 137 -14.76 -3.31 1.12
C GLU A 137 -13.38 -2.92 1.66
N LEU A 138 -12.87 -3.69 2.64
CA LEU A 138 -11.56 -3.43 3.22
C LEU A 138 -10.44 -3.42 2.16
N TYR A 139 -10.48 -4.36 1.21
CA TYR A 139 -9.45 -4.46 0.17
C TYR A 139 -9.53 -3.32 -0.84
N ASP A 140 -10.72 -2.77 -1.13
CA ASP A 140 -10.88 -1.60 -2.00
C ASP A 140 -10.26 -0.35 -1.37
N LEU A 141 -10.40 -0.21 -0.05
CA LEU A 141 -9.80 0.90 0.70
C LEU A 141 -8.28 0.76 0.83
N VAL A 142 -7.78 -0.45 1.04
CA VAL A 142 -6.32 -0.71 1.03
C VAL A 142 -5.73 -0.33 -0.33
N SER A 143 -6.38 -0.73 -1.42
CA SER A 143 -5.89 -0.42 -2.77
C SER A 143 -5.92 1.08 -3.06
N HIS A 144 -7.04 1.75 -2.74
CA HIS A 144 -7.15 3.22 -2.79
C HIS A 144 -6.03 3.93 -2.01
N TYR A 145 -5.84 3.63 -0.72
CA TYR A 145 -4.82 4.33 0.06
C TYR A 145 -3.39 4.03 -0.41
N THR A 146 -3.14 2.81 -0.91
CA THR A 146 -1.83 2.44 -1.45
C THR A 146 -1.55 3.15 -2.77
N HIS A 147 -2.54 3.26 -3.67
CA HIS A 147 -2.44 4.01 -4.92
C HIS A 147 -2.05 5.47 -4.63
N GLU A 148 -2.82 6.14 -3.78
CA GLU A 148 -2.63 7.55 -3.46
C GLU A 148 -1.32 7.79 -2.69
N TRP A 149 -0.90 6.85 -1.84
CA TRP A 149 0.40 6.91 -1.17
C TRP A 149 1.56 6.67 -2.13
N THR A 150 1.42 5.80 -3.13
CA THR A 150 2.47 5.55 -4.13
C THR A 150 2.81 6.83 -4.91
N HIS A 151 1.83 7.73 -5.10
CA HIS A 151 2.11 9.09 -5.60
C HIS A 151 3.00 9.94 -4.68
N LYS A 152 3.00 9.71 -3.36
CA LYS A 152 3.87 10.39 -2.38
C LYS A 152 5.33 9.94 -2.45
N LEU A 153 5.57 8.75 -3.00
CA LEU A 153 6.90 8.24 -3.30
C LEU A 153 7.48 8.82 -4.60
N GLY A 154 6.73 9.66 -5.31
CA GLY A 154 7.15 10.30 -6.56
C GLY A 154 6.72 9.57 -7.83
N PHE A 155 5.99 8.46 -7.72
CA PHE A 155 5.48 7.76 -8.90
C PHE A 155 4.26 8.48 -9.50
N GLY A 156 4.31 8.79 -10.79
CA GLY A 156 3.28 9.52 -11.52
C GLY A 156 2.52 8.67 -12.55
N HIS A 157 1.73 9.38 -13.35
CA HIS A 157 0.92 8.88 -14.46
C HIS A 157 1.19 9.78 -15.67
N GLU A 158 2.36 9.66 -16.30
CA GLU A 158 2.83 10.59 -17.34
C GLU A 158 2.09 10.41 -18.68
N ASP A 159 1.89 9.18 -19.16
CA ASP A 159 1.17 8.90 -20.41
C ASP A 159 -0.19 8.22 -20.17
N LYS A 160 -1.25 8.95 -20.53
CA LYS A 160 -2.66 8.51 -20.42
C LYS A 160 -2.97 7.20 -21.10
N LYS A 161 -2.24 6.84 -22.16
CA LYS A 161 -2.47 5.61 -22.91
C LYS A 161 -2.00 4.37 -22.17
N THR A 162 -1.08 4.55 -21.23
CA THR A 162 -0.40 3.47 -20.52
C THR A 162 -0.52 3.61 -19.00
N TRP A 163 -1.42 4.48 -18.52
CA TRP A 163 -1.65 4.71 -17.08
C TRP A 163 -1.90 3.42 -16.31
N ASP A 164 -2.65 2.48 -16.87
CA ASP A 164 -2.91 1.16 -16.26
C ASP A 164 -1.61 0.35 -15.99
N PHE A 165 -0.50 0.72 -16.62
CA PHE A 165 0.84 0.13 -16.46
C PHE A 165 1.82 1.03 -15.70
N SER A 166 1.32 2.07 -15.02
CA SER A 166 2.10 2.88 -14.09
C SER A 166 2.31 2.15 -12.76
N VAL A 167 3.29 2.59 -11.98
CA VAL A 167 3.55 2.00 -10.65
C VAL A 167 2.33 2.12 -9.72
N PRO A 168 1.64 3.27 -9.59
CA PRO A 168 0.50 3.37 -8.67
C PRO A 168 -0.64 2.41 -9.03
N TYR A 169 -0.99 2.26 -10.32
CA TYR A 169 -2.04 1.32 -10.76
C TYR A 169 -1.63 -0.15 -10.60
N LEU A 170 -0.38 -0.50 -10.92
CA LEU A 170 0.09 -1.88 -10.75
C LEU A 170 0.16 -2.28 -9.27
N VAL A 171 0.62 -1.38 -8.40
CA VAL A 171 0.67 -1.61 -6.95
C VAL A 171 -0.74 -1.74 -6.38
N ASP A 172 -1.66 -0.87 -6.79
CA ASP A 172 -3.10 -0.90 -6.50
C ASP A 172 -3.71 -2.28 -6.80
N ASP A 173 -3.58 -2.75 -8.04
CA ASP A 173 -4.07 -4.08 -8.47
C ASP A 173 -3.51 -5.23 -7.61
N ILE A 174 -2.21 -5.18 -7.30
CA ILE A 174 -1.53 -6.20 -6.49
C ILE A 174 -2.10 -6.22 -5.07
N VAL A 175 -2.21 -5.07 -4.41
CA VAL A 175 -2.69 -5.03 -3.02
C VAL A 175 -4.18 -5.35 -2.94
N GLU A 176 -4.99 -4.96 -3.92
CA GLU A 176 -6.41 -5.34 -3.98
C GLU A 176 -6.56 -6.86 -4.09
N LYS A 177 -5.86 -7.48 -5.04
CA LYS A 177 -5.83 -8.94 -5.24
C LYS A 177 -5.43 -9.67 -3.96
N LEU A 178 -4.36 -9.21 -3.31
CA LEU A 178 -3.83 -9.80 -2.09
C LEU A 178 -4.75 -9.56 -0.87
N GLY A 179 -5.42 -8.42 -0.81
CA GLY A 179 -6.41 -8.09 0.21
C GLY A 179 -7.68 -8.92 0.07
N ARG A 180 -8.22 -9.04 -1.13
CA ARG A 180 -9.38 -9.88 -1.45
C ARG A 180 -9.12 -11.34 -1.06
N LYS A 181 -7.93 -11.87 -1.37
CA LYS A 181 -7.51 -13.23 -0.96
C LYS A 181 -7.52 -13.39 0.57
N ARG A 182 -7.02 -12.41 1.33
CA ARG A 182 -6.95 -12.46 2.80
C ARG A 182 -8.33 -12.32 3.44
N VAL A 183 -9.19 -11.43 2.93
CA VAL A 183 -10.54 -11.23 3.47
C VAL A 183 -11.42 -12.45 3.19
N ASN A 184 -11.40 -12.95 1.95
CA ASN A 184 -12.29 -14.06 1.56
C ASN A 184 -11.76 -15.44 1.97
N GLY A 185 -10.44 -15.60 2.11
CA GLY A 185 -9.83 -16.86 2.57
C GLY A 185 -9.89 -17.08 4.09
N ASN A 186 -10.29 -16.05 4.85
CA ASN A 186 -10.51 -16.11 6.29
C ASN A 186 -12.00 -16.23 6.67
N GLN A 187 -12.89 -16.37 5.68
CA GLN A 187 -14.31 -16.69 5.85
C GLN A 187 -14.54 -18.19 5.62
#